data_AF-A0A1F4HM75-F1
#
_entry.id   AF-A0A1F4HM75-F1
#
_cell.length_a   1.000
_cell.length_b   1.000
_cell.length_c   1.000
_cell.angle_alpha   90.00
_cell.angle_beta   90.00
_cell.angle_gamma   90.00
#
_symmetry.space_group_name_H-M   'P 1'
#
loop_
_entity.id
_entity.type
_entity.pdbx_description
1 polymer ?
#
loop_
_entity_poly.entity_id
_entity_poly.type
_entity_poly.pdbx_seq_one_letter_code
_entity_poly.pdbx_strand_id
1 'polypeptide(L)'
;MPASTIDLGPLRKALGWLVEAVMLWHAQPVGSVLKPHLRSAVIQSFEFSYELSLRSLRRVLIERAGSADRIIDLSFNELLRLAADAGLLADPGAWRIWRELRNATSHAYDEAKAEQVALDAERFCGDGQALLTALEAAL
;
A
#
# COMPACT_ATOMS: atom_id res chain seq x y z
N MET A 1 -12.51 23.65 -16.76
CA MET A 1 -12.89 22.38 -16.10
C MET A 1 -12.45 22.52 -14.65
N PRO A 2 -13.32 22.34 -13.64
CA PRO A 2 -12.80 22.28 -12.27
C PRO A 2 -11.86 21.08 -12.19
N ALA A 3 -10.63 21.29 -11.71
CA ALA A 3 -9.69 20.21 -11.44
C ALA A 3 -10.38 19.22 -10.51
N SER A 4 -10.48 17.95 -10.92
CA SER A 4 -11.03 16.93 -10.03
C SER A 4 -10.01 16.74 -8.92
N THR A 5 -10.26 17.33 -7.74
CA THR A 5 -9.35 17.21 -6.61
C THR A 5 -9.25 15.73 -6.25
N ILE A 6 -8.09 15.12 -6.49
CA ILE A 6 -7.86 13.72 -6.17
C ILE A 6 -7.93 13.55 -4.65
N ASP A 7 -8.94 12.81 -4.19
CA ASP A 7 -9.07 12.49 -2.76
C ASP A 7 -8.15 11.33 -2.37
N LEU A 8 -7.13 11.65 -1.56
CA LEU A 8 -6.19 10.70 -0.97
C LEU A 8 -6.60 10.26 0.45
N GLY A 9 -7.73 10.74 0.97
CA GLY A 9 -8.28 10.39 2.28
C GLY A 9 -8.40 8.88 2.54
N PRO A 10 -8.90 8.07 1.58
CA PRO A 10 -8.96 6.62 1.74
C PRO A 10 -7.59 5.97 1.94
N LEU A 11 -6.57 6.39 1.18
CA LEU A 11 -5.20 5.86 1.32
C LEU A 11 -4.61 6.24 2.67
N ARG A 12 -4.75 7.52 3.08
CA ARG A 12 -4.29 8.00 4.38
C ARG A 12 -4.89 7.21 5.53
N LYS A 13 -6.21 6.95 5.45
CA LYS A 13 -6.92 6.18 6.48
C LYS A 13 -6.45 4.73 6.54
N ALA A 14 -6.28 4.07 5.38
CA ALA A 14 -5.83 2.68 5.33
C ALA A 14 -4.41 2.51 5.87
N LEU A 15 -3.50 3.42 5.54
CA LEU A 15 -2.14 3.42 6.08
C LEU A 15 -2.14 3.67 7.60
N GLY A 16 -3.01 4.55 8.09
CA GLY A 16 -3.20 4.77 9.52
C GLY A 16 -3.65 3.48 10.25
N TRP A 17 -4.61 2.76 9.67
CA TRP A 17 -5.05 1.47 10.20
C TRP A 17 -3.94 0.41 10.20
N LEU A 18 -3.09 0.39 9.17
CA LEU A 18 -1.96 -0.54 9.11
C LEU A 18 -0.97 -0.28 10.25
N VAL A 19 -0.58 0.98 10.46
CA VAL A 19 0.32 1.35 11.55
C VAL A 19 -0.29 0.99 12.91
N GLU A 20 -1.55 1.34 13.12
CA GLU A 20 -2.26 1.04 14.37
C GLU A 20 -2.35 -0.48 14.61
N ALA A 21 -2.72 -1.26 13.60
CA ALA A 21 -2.81 -2.72 13.69
C ALA A 21 -1.47 -3.36 14.03
N VAL A 22 -0.36 -2.90 13.42
CA VAL A 22 0.99 -3.38 13.70
C VAL A 22 1.36 -3.10 15.15
N MET A 23 1.13 -1.87 15.62
CA MET A 23 1.41 -1.49 17.01
C MET A 23 0.63 -2.34 18.01
N LEU A 24 -0.68 -2.50 17.78
CA LEU A 24 -1.55 -3.30 18.65
C LEU A 24 -1.16 -4.78 18.67
N TRP A 25 -0.78 -5.34 17.51
CA TRP A 25 -0.36 -6.73 17.38
C TRP A 25 0.93 -7.02 18.14
N HIS A 26 1.92 -6.14 18.03
CA HIS A 26 3.20 -6.25 18.76
C HIS A 26 3.03 -6.06 20.26
N ALA A 27 2.12 -5.18 20.69
CA ALA A 27 1.81 -4.98 22.11
C ALA A 27 1.14 -6.19 22.78
N GLN A 28 0.57 -7.13 22.01
CA GLN A 28 -0.02 -8.34 22.59
C GLN A 28 1.04 -9.34 23.06
N PRO A 29 0.90 -9.90 24.27
CA PRO A 29 1.79 -10.95 24.73
C PRO A 29 1.61 -12.23 23.92
N VAL A 30 2.66 -13.05 23.88
CA VAL A 30 2.62 -14.40 23.31
C VAL A 30 1.52 -15.21 24.03
N GLY A 31 0.68 -15.91 23.27
CA GLY A 31 -0.44 -16.69 23.81
C GLY A 31 -1.73 -15.89 24.04
N SER A 32 -1.74 -14.57 23.82
CA SER A 32 -2.99 -13.80 23.83
C SER A 32 -3.93 -14.28 22.72
N VAL A 33 -5.19 -14.55 23.08
CA VAL A 33 -6.25 -14.89 22.11
C VAL A 33 -6.48 -13.80 21.07
N LEU A 34 -6.13 -12.55 21.39
CA LEU A 34 -6.27 -11.42 20.47
C LEU A 34 -5.13 -11.33 19.46
N LYS A 35 -3.96 -11.94 19.74
CA LYS A 35 -2.76 -11.78 18.92
C LYS A 35 -2.97 -12.28 17.47
N PRO A 36 -3.58 -13.46 17.22
CA PRO A 36 -3.88 -13.90 15.85
C PRO A 36 -4.90 -12.99 15.14
N HIS A 37 -5.90 -12.47 15.83
CA HIS A 37 -6.91 -11.58 15.24
C HIS A 37 -6.32 -10.22 14.84
N LEU A 38 -5.45 -9.65 15.69
CA LEU A 38 -4.74 -8.41 15.37
C LEU A 38 -3.73 -8.61 14.24
N ARG A 39 -3.09 -9.79 14.15
CA ARG A 39 -2.29 -10.15 12.98
C ARG A 39 -3.12 -10.16 11.69
N SER A 40 -4.32 -10.75 11.71
CA SER A 40 -5.22 -10.69 10.55
C SER A 40 -5.59 -9.24 10.20
N ALA A 41 -5.75 -8.36 11.19
CA ALA A 41 -5.97 -6.95 10.95
C ALA A 41 -4.78 -6.26 10.26
N VAL A 42 -3.53 -6.62 10.61
CA VAL A 42 -2.32 -6.15 9.91
C VAL A 42 -2.35 -6.58 8.44
N ILE A 43 -2.63 -7.85 8.18
CA ILE A 43 -2.67 -8.38 6.80
C ILE A 43 -3.76 -7.68 5.98
N GLN A 44 -4.96 -7.54 6.53
CA GLN A 44 -6.09 -6.93 5.83
C GLN A 44 -5.85 -5.43 5.55
N SER A 45 -5.29 -4.71 6.52
CA SER A 45 -4.96 -3.29 6.36
C SER A 45 -3.82 -3.07 5.37
N PHE A 46 -2.85 -3.99 5.30
CA PHE A 46 -1.83 -4.01 4.24
C PHE A 46 -2.45 -4.18 2.86
N GLU A 47 -3.34 -5.15 2.66
CA GLU A 47 -4.01 -5.37 1.36
C GLU A 47 -4.74 -4.10 0.89
N PHE A 48 -5.53 -3.48 1.75
CA PHE A 48 -6.22 -2.24 1.42
C PHE A 48 -5.25 -1.11 1.09
N SER A 49 -4.20 -0.95 1.90
CA SER A 49 -3.21 0.11 1.72
C SER A 49 -2.44 -0.06 0.40
N TYR A 50 -2.06 -1.28 0.05
CA TYR A 50 -1.39 -1.59 -1.21
C TYR A 50 -2.29 -1.30 -2.43
N GLU A 51 -3.53 -1.77 -2.44
CA GLU A 51 -4.46 -1.54 -3.56
C GLU A 51 -4.81 -0.05 -3.72
N LEU A 52 -5.03 0.65 -2.60
CA LEU A 52 -5.28 2.09 -2.61
C LEU A 52 -4.06 2.87 -3.07
N SER A 53 -2.85 2.42 -2.73
CA SER A 53 -1.61 3.06 -3.17
C SER A 53 -1.50 3.05 -4.69
N LEU A 54 -1.67 1.88 -5.33
CA LEU A 54 -1.60 1.77 -6.79
C LEU A 54 -2.71 2.54 -7.49
N ARG A 55 -3.92 2.54 -6.92
CA ARG A 55 -5.05 3.31 -7.45
C ARG A 55 -4.80 4.81 -7.38
N SER A 56 -4.34 5.31 -6.24
CA SER A 56 -4.03 6.72 -6.04
C SER A 56 -2.86 7.17 -6.92
N LEU A 57 -1.81 6.35 -7.01
CA LEU A 57 -0.68 6.60 -7.90
C LEU A 57 -1.13 6.75 -9.35
N ARG A 58 -1.97 5.83 -9.85
CA ARG A 58 -2.50 5.91 -11.22
C ARG A 58 -3.33 7.18 -11.43
N ARG A 59 -4.18 7.55 -10.47
CA ARG A 59 -4.99 8.78 -10.55
C ARG A 59 -4.12 10.03 -10.64
N VAL A 60 -3.10 10.15 -9.78
CA VAL A 60 -2.18 11.30 -9.79
C VAL A 60 -1.40 11.38 -11.10
N LEU A 61 -0.96 10.25 -11.64
CA LEU A 61 -0.29 10.22 -12.95
C LEU A 61 -1.22 10.64 -14.10
N ILE A 62 -2.49 10.23 -14.09
CA ILE A 62 -3.50 10.68 -15.06
C ILE A 62 -3.68 12.19 -15.01
N GLU A 63 -3.84 12.74 -13.81
CA GLU A 63 -4.02 14.19 -13.60
C GLU A 63 -2.81 14.97 -14.11
N ARG A 64 -1.59 14.55 -13.74
CA ARG A 64 -0.34 15.18 -14.18
C ARG A 64 -0.10 15.08 -15.68
N ALA A 65 -0.47 13.96 -16.30
CA ALA A 65 -0.33 13.78 -17.74
C ALA A 65 -1.37 14.56 -18.55
N GLY A 66 -2.46 15.01 -17.91
CA GLY A 66 -3.62 15.61 -18.57
C GLY A 66 -4.30 14.66 -19.57
N SER A 67 -4.03 13.36 -19.47
CA SER A 67 -4.49 12.35 -20.45
C SER A 67 -4.58 10.98 -19.80
N ALA A 68 -5.83 10.50 -19.64
CA ALA A 68 -6.10 9.21 -19.05
C ALA A 68 -5.65 8.05 -19.95
N ASP A 69 -5.83 8.19 -21.27
CA ASP A 69 -5.52 7.15 -22.27
C ASP A 69 -4.04 6.75 -22.27
N ARG A 70 -3.15 7.65 -21.86
CA ARG A 70 -1.70 7.36 -21.75
C ARG A 70 -1.35 6.47 -20.56
N ILE A 71 -2.25 6.35 -19.58
CA ILE A 71 -1.94 5.79 -18.27
C ILE A 71 -2.83 4.59 -17.92
N ILE A 72 -4.09 4.55 -18.35
CA ILE A 72 -5.06 3.51 -17.92
C ILE A 72 -4.58 2.10 -18.25
N ASP A 73 -4.02 1.90 -19.44
CA ASP A 73 -3.63 0.56 -19.93
C ASP A 73 -2.19 0.17 -19.59
N LEU A 74 -1.46 0.99 -18.82
CA LEU A 74 -0.10 0.66 -18.40
C LEU A 74 -0.12 -0.60 -17.54
N SER A 75 0.74 -1.55 -17.92
CA SER A 75 1.08 -2.70 -17.09
C SER A 75 1.65 -2.24 -15.75
N PHE A 76 1.67 -3.15 -14.76
CA PHE A 76 2.25 -2.85 -13.44
C PHE A 76 3.68 -2.30 -13.54
N ASN A 77 4.54 -2.92 -14.36
CA ASN A 77 5.93 -2.49 -14.51
C ASN A 77 6.06 -1.13 -15.21
N GLU A 78 5.19 -0.83 -16.16
CA GLU A 78 5.15 0.49 -16.82
C GLU A 78 4.67 1.57 -15.87
N LEU A 79 3.62 1.29 -15.08
CA LEU A 79 3.12 2.21 -14.07
C LEU A 79 4.21 2.57 -13.05
N LEU A 80 4.94 1.57 -12.52
CA LEU A 80 5.99 1.81 -11.54
C LEU A 80 7.16 2.62 -12.11
N ARG A 81 7.57 2.33 -13.34
CA ARG A 81 8.63 3.09 -14.01
C ARG A 81 8.22 4.54 -14.24
N LEU A 82 7.00 4.76 -14.76
CA LEU A 82 6.49 6.11 -14.96
C LEU A 82 6.37 6.89 -13.64
N ALA A 83 5.94 6.22 -12.57
CA ALA A 83 5.90 6.81 -11.24
C ALA A 83 7.28 7.20 -10.72
N ALA A 84 8.31 6.38 -10.98
CA ALA A 84 9.69 6.69 -10.64
C ALA A 84 10.20 7.91 -11.43
N ASP A 85 9.98 7.91 -12.74
CA ASP A 85 10.36 9.02 -13.63
C ASP A 85 9.67 10.34 -13.22
N ALA A 86 8.43 10.25 -12.69
CA ALA A 86 7.68 11.38 -12.16
C ALA A 86 8.05 11.78 -10.71
N GLY A 87 9.04 11.12 -10.10
CA GLY A 87 9.50 11.36 -8.73
C GLY A 87 8.52 10.94 -7.63
N LEU A 88 7.51 10.11 -7.96
CA LEU A 88 6.50 9.63 -7.01
C LEU A 88 6.91 8.35 -6.29
N LEU A 89 7.87 7.61 -6.86
CA LEU A 89 8.41 6.38 -6.28
C LEU A 89 9.93 6.42 -6.25
N ALA A 90 10.52 6.27 -5.05
CA ALA A 90 11.97 6.22 -4.87
C ALA A 90 12.56 4.87 -5.28
N ASP A 91 11.90 3.76 -4.89
CA ASP A 91 12.32 2.40 -5.23
C ASP A 91 11.18 1.59 -5.86
N PRO A 92 11.09 1.55 -7.20
CA PRO A 92 10.14 0.68 -7.91
C PRO A 92 10.34 -0.82 -7.64
N GLY A 93 11.53 -1.25 -7.20
CA GLY A 93 11.84 -2.63 -6.87
C GLY A 93 11.05 -3.11 -5.65
N ALA A 94 10.98 -2.31 -4.59
CA ALA A 94 10.19 -2.59 -3.40
C ALA A 94 8.73 -2.91 -3.72
N TRP A 95 8.13 -2.22 -4.70
CA TRP A 95 6.73 -2.44 -5.08
C TRP A 95 6.46 -3.80 -5.71
N ARG A 96 7.47 -4.42 -6.34
CA ARG A 96 7.37 -5.81 -6.80
C ARG A 96 7.29 -6.77 -5.62
N ILE A 97 8.10 -6.53 -4.58
CA ILE A 97 8.07 -7.30 -3.34
C ILE A 97 6.69 -7.18 -2.67
N TRP A 98 6.11 -5.99 -2.61
CA TRP A 98 4.77 -5.78 -2.05
C TRP A 98 3.68 -6.49 -2.85
N ARG A 99 3.81 -6.53 -4.18
CA ARG A 99 2.90 -7.30 -5.03
C ARG A 99 2.98 -8.79 -4.74
N GLU A 100 4.18 -9.34 -4.60
CA GLU A 100 4.38 -10.75 -4.25
C GLU A 100 3.83 -11.07 -2.86
N LEU A 101 4.09 -10.20 -1.89
CA LEU A 101 3.54 -10.32 -0.54
C LEU A 101 2.01 -10.31 -0.54
N ARG A 102 1.39 -9.38 -1.27
CA ARG A 102 -0.07 -9.29 -1.44
C ARG A 102 -0.67 -10.51 -2.14
N ASN A 103 0.07 -11.20 -2.99
CA ASN A 103 -0.41 -12.47 -3.56
C ASN A 103 -0.37 -13.60 -2.52
N ALA A 104 0.64 -13.57 -1.64
CA ALA A 104 0.85 -14.56 -0.60
C ALA A 104 -0.16 -14.46 0.57
N THR A 105 -0.86 -13.33 0.74
CA THR A 105 -1.88 -13.16 1.79
C THR A 105 -3.04 -14.14 1.65
N SER A 106 -3.34 -14.62 0.44
CA SER A 106 -4.35 -15.65 0.19
C SER A 106 -4.06 -16.99 0.91
N HIS A 107 -2.81 -17.22 1.31
CA HIS A 107 -2.36 -18.37 2.08
C HIS A 107 -2.29 -18.11 3.60
N ALA A 108 -2.73 -16.95 4.08
CA ALA A 108 -2.66 -16.57 5.50
C ALA A 108 -3.71 -17.27 6.39
N TYR A 109 -4.35 -18.33 5.91
CA TYR A 109 -5.07 -19.28 6.76
C TYR A 109 -4.10 -20.23 7.50
N ASP A 110 -2.86 -20.38 7.01
CA ASP A 110 -1.78 -21.06 7.71
C ASP A 110 -1.15 -20.08 8.71
N GLU A 111 -1.06 -20.49 9.98
CA GLU A 111 -0.64 -19.64 11.10
C GLU A 111 0.79 -19.12 10.94
N ALA A 112 1.72 -19.99 10.53
CA ALA A 112 3.12 -19.64 10.35
C ALA A 112 3.30 -18.71 9.14
N LYS A 113 2.55 -18.97 8.06
CA LYS A 113 2.55 -18.10 6.88
C LYS A 113 1.95 -16.74 7.20
N ALA A 114 0.86 -16.69 7.97
CA ALA A 114 0.23 -15.45 8.38
C ALA A 114 1.17 -14.60 9.22
N GLU A 115 1.91 -15.20 10.17
CA GLU A 115 2.92 -14.51 10.97
C GLU A 115 4.02 -13.91 10.11
N GLN A 116 4.58 -14.70 9.19
CA GLN A 116 5.60 -14.20 8.27
C GLN A 116 5.09 -13.04 7.40
N VAL A 117 3.89 -13.19 6.83
CA VAL A 117 3.28 -12.14 5.98
C VAL A 117 3.04 -10.85 6.76
N ALA A 118 2.55 -10.95 8.01
CA ALA A 118 2.32 -9.77 8.84
C ALA A 118 3.62 -9.07 9.25
N LEU A 119 4.68 -9.82 9.58
CA LEU A 119 6.02 -9.25 9.83
C LEU A 119 6.57 -8.56 8.58
N ASP A 120 6.39 -9.16 7.41
CA ASP A 120 6.86 -8.58 6.15
C ASP A 120 6.07 -7.32 5.76
N ALA A 121 4.76 -7.30 6.07
CA ALA A 121 3.84 -6.20 5.78
C ALA A 121 4.10 -4.96 6.64
N GLU A 122 4.69 -5.11 7.83
CA GLU A 122 5.11 -3.96 8.67
C GLU A 122 6.01 -3.00 7.90
N ARG A 123 6.93 -3.53 7.08
CA ARG A 123 7.86 -2.73 6.28
C ARG A 123 7.15 -1.86 5.24
N PHE A 124 5.96 -2.27 4.78
CA PHE A 124 5.16 -1.48 3.84
C PHE A 124 4.69 -0.15 4.44
N CYS A 125 4.63 -0.01 5.78
CA CYS A 125 4.25 1.24 6.41
C CYS A 125 5.11 2.42 5.92
N GLY A 126 6.44 2.21 5.83
CA GLY A 126 7.37 3.24 5.38
C GLY A 126 7.16 3.62 3.92
N ASP A 127 7.12 2.63 3.03
CA ASP A 127 6.96 2.87 1.59
C ASP A 127 5.59 3.46 1.23
N GLY A 128 4.54 2.98 1.91
CA GLY A 128 3.18 3.50 1.74
C GLY A 128 3.05 4.96 2.18
N GLN A 129 3.66 5.32 3.32
CA GLN A 129 3.70 6.70 3.81
C GLN A 129 4.56 7.61 2.92
N ALA A 130 5.70 7.12 2.45
CA ALA A 130 6.56 7.85 1.53
C ALA A 130 5.83 8.14 0.21
N LEU A 131 5.13 7.15 -0.34
CA LEU A 131 4.28 7.35 -1.52
C LEU A 131 3.18 8.37 -1.22
N LEU A 132 2.41 8.20 -0.13
CA LEU A 132 1.33 9.14 0.20
C LEU A 132 1.84 10.58 0.26
N THR A 133 2.98 10.81 0.92
CA THR A 133 3.63 12.13 1.00
C THR A 133 3.98 12.68 -0.39
N ALA A 134 4.56 11.84 -1.25
CA ALA A 134 4.91 12.23 -2.61
C ALA A 134 3.67 12.54 -3.46
N LEU A 135 2.59 11.78 -3.29
CA LEU A 135 1.31 12.03 -3.98
C LEU A 135 0.65 13.33 -3.49
N GLU A 136 0.66 13.61 -2.20
CA GLU A 136 0.13 14.85 -1.62
C GLU A 136 0.91 16.09 -2.10
N ALA A 137 2.24 15.99 -2.18
CA ALA A 137 3.09 17.07 -2.70
C ALA A 137 2.97 17.26 -4.22
N ALA A 138 2.37 16.29 -4.91
CA ALA A 138 2.28 16.24 -6.36
C ALA A 138 0.97 16.78 -6.95
N LEU A 139 -0.03 17.00 -6.09
CA LEU A 139 -1.34 17.59 -6.38
C LEU A 139 -1.29 19.11 -6.22
#